data_AF-A0A537LJF4-F1
#
_entry.id   AF-A0A537LJF4-F1
#
_cell.length_a   1.000
_cell.length_b   1.000
_cell.length_c   1.000
_cell.angle_alpha   90.00
_cell.angle_beta   90.00
_cell.angle_gamma   90.00
#
_symmetry.space_group_name_H-M   'P 1'
#
loop_
_entity.id
_entity.type
_entity.pdbx_description
1 polymer ?
#
loop_
_entity_poly.entity_id
_entity_poly.type
_entity_poly.pdbx_seq_one_letter_code
_entity_poly.pdbx_strand_id
1 'polypeptide(L)'
;MTATRHDDPPQRWQAVHARTLRLAQRLRDTSVIFRRYAGELKYHPQTGIQGHIGQDLLDAAATMRDVLDEVEALARQWSEEIAWLRSQNSRMPMEDVHQGHTAVRAAIRLVRTALDVFSRAALHPERASLDAPYGHGAPSRVHPGAQCTWVAERAEELAVELASVTLRKENLLLTQPH
;
A
#
# COMPACT_ATOMS: atom_id res chain seq x y z
N MET A 1 -28.97 -21.27 -27.51
CA MET A 1 -28.66 -21.28 -26.07
C MET A 1 -27.19 -21.61 -25.92
N THR A 2 -26.33 -20.60 -25.93
CA THR A 2 -24.89 -20.73 -25.77
C THR A 2 -24.57 -20.69 -24.28
N ALA A 3 -24.14 -21.82 -23.74
CA ALA A 3 -23.65 -21.92 -22.37
C ALA A 3 -22.52 -20.90 -22.18
N THR A 4 -22.76 -19.92 -21.32
CA THR A 4 -21.74 -19.02 -20.79
C THR A 4 -20.60 -19.86 -20.23
N ARG A 5 -19.38 -19.67 -20.78
CA ARG A 5 -18.15 -20.25 -20.27
C ARG A 5 -18.11 -20.06 -18.76
N HIS A 6 -18.12 -21.18 -18.05
CA HIS A 6 -17.76 -21.25 -16.64
C HIS A 6 -16.37 -20.60 -16.51
N ASP A 7 -16.23 -19.57 -15.68
CA ASP A 7 -14.92 -19.03 -15.33
C ASP A 7 -14.09 -20.16 -14.75
N ASP A 8 -13.13 -20.68 -15.53
CA ASP A 8 -12.20 -21.69 -15.05
C ASP A 8 -11.49 -21.10 -13.82
N PRO A 9 -11.63 -21.71 -12.62
CA PRO A 9 -11.05 -21.18 -11.39
C PRO A 9 -9.55 -20.82 -11.49
N PRO A 10 -8.72 -21.58 -12.24
CA PRO A 10 -7.33 -21.20 -12.50
C PRO A 10 -7.17 -19.85 -13.22
N GLN A 11 -8.00 -19.55 -14.22
CA GLN A 11 -7.92 -18.30 -14.99
C GLN A 11 -8.32 -17.10 -14.14
N ARG A 12 -9.32 -17.26 -13.26
CA ARG A 12 -9.73 -16.21 -12.30
C ARG A 12 -8.59 -15.85 -11.36
N TRP A 13 -7.94 -16.84 -10.72
CA TRP A 13 -6.89 -16.56 -9.74
C TRP A 13 -5.62 -15.99 -10.38
N GLN A 14 -5.24 -16.45 -11.57
CA GLN A 14 -4.15 -15.84 -12.34
C GLN A 14 -4.45 -14.36 -12.66
N ALA A 15 -5.68 -14.03 -13.06
CA ALA A 15 -6.07 -12.64 -13.30
C ALA A 15 -6.02 -11.79 -12.01
N VAL A 16 -6.42 -12.37 -10.87
CA VAL A 16 -6.33 -11.74 -9.54
C VAL A 16 -4.87 -11.49 -9.13
N HIS A 17 -3.98 -12.46 -9.31
CA HIS A 17 -2.55 -12.32 -9.03
C HIS A 17 -1.90 -11.25 -9.91
N ALA A 18 -2.15 -11.28 -11.23
CA ALA A 18 -1.67 -10.27 -12.15
C ALA A 18 -2.18 -8.86 -11.78
N ARG A 19 -3.45 -8.73 -11.37
CA ARG A 19 -4.00 -7.47 -10.85
C ARG A 19 -3.28 -7.03 -9.58
N THR A 20 -3.03 -7.95 -8.65
CA THR A 20 -2.34 -7.65 -7.39
C THR A 20 -0.94 -7.09 -7.63
N LEU A 21 -0.18 -7.69 -8.56
CA LEU A 21 1.14 -7.18 -8.95
C LEU A 21 1.07 -5.79 -9.59
N ARG A 22 0.05 -5.51 -10.42
CA ARG A 22 -0.18 -4.16 -10.96
C ARG A 22 -0.50 -3.14 -9.86
N LEU A 23 -1.27 -3.51 -8.84
CA LEU A 23 -1.55 -2.62 -7.70
C LEU A 23 -0.30 -2.37 -6.87
N ALA A 24 0.54 -3.38 -6.64
CA ALA A 24 1.85 -3.20 -6.00
C ALA A 24 2.74 -2.23 -6.80
N GLN A 25 2.73 -2.32 -8.13
CA GLN A 25 3.46 -1.37 -8.95
C GLN A 25 2.88 0.06 -8.84
N ARG A 26 1.55 0.21 -8.91
CA ARG A 26 0.89 1.52 -8.72
C ARG A 26 1.22 2.15 -7.38
N LEU A 27 1.33 1.37 -6.29
CA LEU A 27 1.78 1.87 -4.98
C LEU A 27 3.20 2.46 -5.05
N ARG A 28 4.14 1.78 -5.74
CA ARG A 28 5.51 2.26 -5.93
C ARG A 28 5.56 3.51 -6.81
N ASP A 29 4.83 3.52 -7.92
CA ASP A 29 4.79 4.67 -8.81
C ASP A 29 4.26 5.91 -8.07
N THR A 30 3.27 5.71 -7.20
CA THR A 30 2.70 6.78 -6.38
C THR A 30 3.65 7.20 -5.25
N SER A 31 4.39 6.27 -4.63
CA SER A 31 5.34 6.59 -3.56
C SER A 31 6.48 7.50 -4.05
N VAL A 32 6.89 7.37 -5.32
CA VAL A 32 7.90 8.25 -5.94
C VAL A 32 7.48 9.72 -5.90
N ILE A 33 6.20 10.02 -6.11
CA ILE A 33 5.67 11.40 -6.03
C ILE A 33 5.84 11.93 -4.61
N PHE A 34 5.46 11.13 -3.60
CA PHE A 34 5.67 11.48 -2.20
C PHE A 34 7.15 11.66 -1.86
N ARG A 35 8.07 10.81 -2.36
CA ARG A 35 9.51 10.97 -2.14
C ARG A 35 10.06 12.26 -2.76
N ARG A 36 9.61 12.63 -3.96
CA ARG A 36 9.96 13.91 -4.58
C ARG A 36 9.56 15.06 -3.67
N TYR A 37 8.31 15.09 -3.23
CA TYR A 37 7.82 16.12 -2.31
C TYR A 37 8.50 16.09 -0.94
N ALA A 38 8.89 14.93 -0.43
CA ALA A 38 9.69 14.83 0.78
C ALA A 38 11.04 15.56 0.65
N GLY A 39 11.65 15.52 -0.54
CA GLY A 39 12.89 16.23 -0.85
C GLY A 39 12.70 17.73 -1.14
N GLU A 40 11.55 18.13 -1.69
CA GLU A 40 11.26 19.51 -2.09
C GLU A 40 10.66 20.35 -0.94
N LEU A 41 9.84 19.73 -0.09
CA LEU A 41 9.21 20.37 1.08
C LEU A 41 10.19 20.47 2.25
N LYS A 42 11.30 21.19 2.04
CA LYS A 42 12.24 21.53 3.11
C LYS A 42 11.74 22.76 3.85
N TYR A 43 11.60 22.66 5.17
CA TYR A 43 11.41 23.83 6.01
C TYR A 43 12.67 24.69 5.96
N HIS A 44 12.56 25.94 5.47
CA HIS A 44 13.66 26.91 5.56
C HIS A 44 13.50 27.75 6.84
N PRO A 45 14.29 27.48 7.90
CA PRO A 45 14.08 28.06 9.23
C PRO A 45 14.22 29.58 9.29
N GLN A 46 14.89 30.19 8.31
CA GLN A 46 15.11 31.65 8.27
C GLN A 46 14.09 32.43 7.43
N THR A 47 13.41 31.78 6.47
CA THR A 47 12.51 32.48 5.53
C THR A 47 11.05 32.10 5.71
N GLY A 48 10.75 31.03 6.44
CA GLY A 48 9.38 30.57 6.67
C GLY A 48 8.66 30.07 5.41
N ILE A 49 9.37 29.97 4.28
CA ILE A 49 8.82 29.52 3.00
C ILE A 49 8.55 28.02 3.10
N GLN A 50 7.26 27.66 3.15
CA GLN A 50 6.80 26.31 2.89
C GLN A 50 6.93 26.06 1.39
N GLY A 51 7.57 24.95 0.99
CA GLY A 51 7.33 24.40 -0.34
C GLY A 51 5.83 24.21 -0.54
N HIS A 52 5.34 24.54 -1.74
CA HIS A 52 3.91 24.44 -2.05
C HIS A 52 3.53 22.98 -2.29
N ILE A 53 2.41 22.53 -1.70
CA ILE A 53 1.81 21.23 -2.03
C ILE A 53 1.08 21.40 -3.37
N GLY A 54 1.62 20.80 -4.43
CA GLY A 54 0.98 20.81 -5.74
C GLY A 54 -0.18 19.82 -5.86
N GLN A 55 -1.00 20.02 -6.89
CA GLN A 55 -2.16 19.18 -7.19
C GLN A 55 -1.77 17.72 -7.46
N ASP A 56 -0.61 17.49 -8.06
CA ASP A 56 -0.06 16.16 -8.32
C ASP A 56 0.19 15.34 -7.04
N LEU A 57 0.58 15.97 -5.92
CA LEU A 57 0.69 15.27 -4.63
C LEU A 57 -0.69 14.89 -4.07
N LEU A 58 -1.68 15.77 -4.25
CA LEU A 58 -3.06 15.50 -3.83
C LEU A 58 -3.69 14.38 -4.67
N ASP A 59 -3.45 14.38 -5.97
CA ASP A 59 -3.87 13.33 -6.91
C ASP A 59 -3.18 12.00 -6.61
N ALA A 60 -1.89 12.04 -6.23
CA ALA A 60 -1.16 10.87 -5.75
C ALA A 60 -1.79 10.31 -4.46
N ALA A 61 -2.14 11.18 -3.51
CA ALA A 61 -2.82 10.76 -2.29
C ALA A 61 -4.19 10.13 -2.58
N ALA A 62 -4.97 10.70 -3.51
CA ALA A 62 -6.25 10.13 -3.95
C ALA A 62 -6.05 8.76 -4.61
N THR A 63 -5.12 8.65 -5.56
CA THR A 63 -4.75 7.40 -6.22
C THR A 63 -4.35 6.32 -5.22
N MET A 64 -3.58 6.69 -4.19
CA MET A 64 -3.16 5.74 -3.17
C MET A 64 -4.34 5.21 -2.34
N ARG A 65 -5.34 6.06 -2.02
CA ARG A 65 -6.57 5.61 -1.34
C ARG A 65 -7.36 4.63 -2.20
N ASP A 66 -7.54 4.94 -3.48
CA ASP A 66 -8.24 4.05 -4.42
C ASP A 66 -7.54 2.68 -4.50
N VAL A 67 -6.21 2.67 -4.59
CA VAL A 67 -5.43 1.42 -4.61
C VAL A 67 -5.58 0.65 -3.29
N LEU A 68 -5.60 1.31 -2.14
CA LEU A 68 -5.81 0.65 -0.85
C LEU A 68 -7.20 0.00 -0.77
N ASP A 69 -8.23 0.64 -1.29
CA ASP A 69 -9.59 0.09 -1.34
C ASP A 69 -9.67 -1.12 -2.26
N GLU A 70 -8.99 -1.08 -3.42
CA GLU A 70 -8.85 -2.24 -4.30
C GLU A 70 -8.12 -3.39 -3.62
N VAL A 71 -7.01 -3.11 -2.92
CA VAL A 71 -6.23 -4.13 -2.19
C VAL A 71 -7.06 -4.74 -1.06
N GLU A 72 -7.85 -3.94 -0.33
CA GLU A 72 -8.73 -4.45 0.73
C GLU A 72 -9.86 -5.32 0.17
N ALA A 73 -10.38 -4.99 -1.02
CA ALA A 73 -11.33 -5.84 -1.73
C ALA A 73 -10.72 -7.19 -2.15
N LEU A 74 -9.44 -7.21 -2.54
CA LEU A 74 -8.70 -8.46 -2.79
C LEU A 74 -8.45 -9.24 -1.50
N ALA A 75 -8.08 -8.56 -0.42
CA ALA A 75 -7.82 -9.18 0.87
C ALA A 75 -9.03 -9.91 1.47
N ARG A 76 -10.24 -9.49 1.11
CA ARG A 76 -11.50 -10.18 1.47
C ARG A 76 -11.68 -11.52 0.76
N GLN A 77 -11.05 -11.71 -0.40
CA GLN A 77 -11.16 -12.94 -1.21
C GLN A 77 -10.11 -14.01 -0.84
N TRP A 78 -9.13 -13.68 0.01
CA TRP A 78 -8.05 -14.60 0.32
C TRP A 78 -8.50 -15.91 0.97
N SER A 79 -9.57 -15.92 1.77
CA SER A 79 -10.08 -17.20 2.31
C SER A 79 -10.55 -18.15 1.21
N GLU A 80 -11.17 -17.62 0.16
CA GLU A 80 -11.59 -18.38 -1.03
C GLU A 80 -10.37 -18.88 -1.83
N GLU A 81 -9.37 -18.01 -2.00
CA GLU A 81 -8.11 -18.33 -2.67
C GLU A 81 -7.34 -19.44 -1.95
N ILE A 82 -7.24 -19.38 -0.61
CA ILE A 82 -6.61 -20.40 0.22
C ILE A 82 -7.34 -21.74 0.07
N ALA A 83 -8.67 -21.73 0.07
CA ALA A 83 -9.46 -22.94 -0.13
C ALA A 83 -9.19 -23.55 -1.51
N TRP A 84 -9.10 -22.72 -2.55
CA TRP A 84 -8.74 -23.16 -3.90
C TRP A 84 -7.31 -23.69 -3.98
N LEU A 85 -6.31 -23.01 -3.39
CA LEU A 85 -4.91 -23.49 -3.36
C LEU A 85 -4.81 -24.88 -2.71
N ARG A 86 -5.52 -25.08 -1.60
CA ARG A 86 -5.61 -26.39 -0.92
C ARG A 86 -6.37 -27.45 -1.70
N SER A 87 -7.30 -27.06 -2.58
CA SER A 87 -7.99 -28.01 -3.46
C SER A 87 -7.08 -28.51 -4.56
N GLN A 88 -6.04 -27.75 -4.94
CA GLN A 88 -5.00 -28.22 -5.87
C GLN A 88 -4.05 -29.20 -5.17
N ASN A 89 -3.59 -28.85 -3.97
CA ASN A 89 -2.75 -29.71 -3.15
C ASN A 89 -3.05 -29.51 -1.65
N SER A 90 -3.63 -30.52 -1.01
CA SER A 90 -4.02 -30.46 0.40
C SER A 90 -2.85 -30.38 1.37
N ARG A 91 -1.64 -30.73 0.93
CA ARG A 91 -0.39 -30.67 1.71
C ARG A 91 0.48 -29.46 1.37
N MET A 92 -0.04 -28.49 0.62
CA MET A 92 0.70 -27.27 0.28
C MET A 92 1.15 -26.52 1.54
N PRO A 93 2.43 -26.11 1.66
CA PRO A 93 2.90 -25.35 2.80
C PRO A 93 2.38 -23.90 2.72
N MET A 94 1.37 -23.58 3.53
CA MET A 94 0.66 -22.30 3.49
C MET A 94 1.13 -21.26 4.53
N GLU A 95 2.10 -21.60 5.37
CA GLU A 95 2.53 -20.74 6.50
C GLU A 95 2.97 -19.36 6.02
N ASP A 96 3.90 -19.31 5.04
CA ASP A 96 4.39 -18.06 4.48
C ASP A 96 3.30 -17.24 3.77
N VAL A 97 2.28 -17.90 3.20
CA VAL A 97 1.13 -17.23 2.56
C VAL A 97 0.26 -16.55 3.62
N HIS A 98 -0.05 -17.26 4.72
CA HIS A 98 -0.83 -16.70 5.82
C HIS A 98 -0.09 -15.57 6.53
N GLN A 99 1.23 -15.71 6.73
CA GLN A 99 2.06 -14.65 7.28
C GLN A 99 2.06 -13.43 6.36
N GLY A 100 2.23 -13.63 5.05
CA GLY A 100 2.14 -12.56 4.05
C GLY A 100 0.78 -11.86 4.04
N HIS A 101 -0.33 -12.59 4.12
CA HIS A 101 -1.67 -12.00 4.24
C HIS A 101 -1.80 -11.12 5.50
N THR A 102 -1.26 -11.58 6.63
CA THR A 102 -1.27 -10.83 7.89
C THR A 102 -0.43 -9.56 7.77
N ALA A 103 0.77 -9.65 7.18
CA ALA A 103 1.66 -8.53 6.95
C ALA A 103 1.01 -7.47 6.04
N VAL A 104 0.40 -7.88 4.92
CA VAL A 104 -0.32 -6.97 4.01
C VAL A 104 -1.47 -6.26 4.75
N ARG A 105 -2.27 -6.96 5.55
CA ARG A 105 -3.36 -6.34 6.33
C ARG A 105 -2.85 -5.31 7.34
N ALA A 106 -1.72 -5.58 7.98
CA ALA A 106 -1.08 -4.63 8.87
C ALA A 106 -0.56 -3.40 8.09
N ALA A 107 0.11 -3.63 6.97
CA ALA A 107 0.65 -2.57 6.12
C ALA A 107 -0.44 -1.66 5.55
N ILE A 108 -1.59 -2.19 5.10
CA ILE A 108 -2.75 -1.38 4.66
C ILE A 108 -3.16 -0.37 5.74
N ARG A 109 -3.25 -0.81 7.00
CA ARG A 109 -3.61 0.07 8.12
C ARG A 109 -2.58 1.16 8.34
N LEU A 110 -1.29 0.83 8.25
CA LEU A 110 -0.20 1.80 8.39
C LEU A 110 -0.22 2.85 7.28
N VAL A 111 -0.44 2.45 6.02
CA VAL A 111 -0.54 3.40 4.90
C VAL A 111 -1.75 4.32 5.06
N ARG A 112 -2.93 3.77 5.43
CA ARG A 112 -4.13 4.58 5.69
C ARG A 112 -3.88 5.62 6.78
N THR A 113 -3.31 5.20 7.91
CA THR A 113 -2.96 6.13 9.00
C THR A 113 -1.98 7.20 8.52
N ALA A 114 -0.95 6.85 7.75
CA ALA A 114 0.01 7.81 7.22
C ALA A 114 -0.68 8.83 6.28
N LEU A 115 -1.56 8.37 5.39
CA LEU A 115 -2.34 9.23 4.50
C LEU A 115 -3.29 10.15 5.26
N ASP A 116 -3.92 9.67 6.33
CA ASP A 116 -4.81 10.48 7.18
C ASP A 116 -4.03 11.58 7.91
N VAL A 117 -2.87 11.25 8.48
CA VAL A 117 -1.98 12.23 9.12
C VAL A 117 -1.49 13.25 8.10
N PHE A 118 -1.03 12.80 6.92
CA PHE A 118 -0.66 13.68 5.81
C PHE A 118 -1.81 14.62 5.43
N SER A 119 -3.02 14.10 5.26
CA SER A 119 -4.18 14.89 4.85
C SER A 119 -4.53 15.95 5.87
N ARG A 120 -4.50 15.62 7.16
CA ARG A 120 -4.73 16.59 8.24
C ARG A 120 -3.63 17.65 8.26
N ALA A 121 -2.36 17.27 8.11
CA ALA A 121 -1.25 18.21 8.09
C ALA A 121 -1.24 19.11 6.84
N ALA A 122 -1.65 18.58 5.68
CA ALA A 122 -1.67 19.29 4.41
C ALA A 122 -2.88 20.22 4.26
N LEU A 123 -4.07 19.77 4.67
CA LEU A 123 -5.34 20.49 4.49
C LEU A 123 -5.74 21.34 5.70
N HIS A 124 -5.29 20.96 6.89
CA HIS A 124 -5.64 21.62 8.16
C HIS A 124 -4.39 21.77 9.06
N PRO A 125 -3.33 22.46 8.60
CA PRO A 125 -2.08 22.60 9.35
C PRO A 125 -2.27 23.24 10.73
N GLU A 126 -3.33 24.02 10.93
CA GLU A 126 -3.72 24.64 12.20
C GLU A 126 -4.29 23.66 13.24
N ARG A 127 -4.66 22.44 12.83
CA ARG A 127 -5.27 21.40 13.69
C ARG A 127 -4.38 20.18 13.91
N ALA A 128 -3.19 20.14 13.31
CA ALA A 128 -2.30 18.99 13.40
C ALA A 128 -1.51 19.03 14.73
N SER A 129 -1.89 18.17 15.69
CA SER A 129 -1.20 18.05 16.98
C SER A 129 0.20 17.43 16.83
N LEU A 130 1.18 17.95 17.55
CA LEU A 130 2.55 17.41 17.64
C LEU A 130 2.72 16.62 18.93
N ASP A 131 2.90 15.30 18.83
CA ASP A 131 3.66 14.54 19.83
C ASP A 131 5.08 14.40 19.29
N ALA A 132 5.94 15.38 19.55
CA ALA A 132 7.34 15.31 19.15
C ALA A 132 8.27 15.48 20.36
N PRO A 133 9.22 14.57 20.63
CA PRO A 133 10.08 14.52 21.81
C PRO A 133 11.28 15.50 21.71
N TYR A 134 11.15 16.58 20.96
CA TYR A 134 12.23 17.52 20.72
C TYR A 134 11.98 18.76 21.58
N GLY A 135 12.90 19.04 22.50
CA GLY A 135 12.80 20.12 23.48
C GLY A 135 12.60 21.53 22.88
N HIS A 136 12.51 22.52 23.76
CA HIS A 136 11.99 23.90 23.59
C HIS A 136 12.39 24.75 22.34
N GLY A 137 13.15 24.24 21.37
CA GLY A 137 13.45 24.88 20.09
C GLY A 137 12.89 24.16 18.84
N ALA A 138 12.10 23.10 19.00
CA ALA A 138 11.55 22.36 17.87
C ALA A 138 10.45 23.15 17.12
N PRO A 139 10.36 23.04 15.78
CA PRO A 139 9.34 23.75 15.02
C PRO A 139 7.93 23.35 15.49
N SER A 140 7.10 24.34 15.80
CA SER A 140 5.73 24.16 16.32
C SER A 140 4.72 23.65 15.27
N ARG A 141 5.18 23.15 14.11
CA ARG A 141 4.33 22.70 13.00
C ARG A 141 4.80 21.35 12.46
N VAL A 142 3.83 20.50 12.10
CA VAL A 142 4.08 19.21 11.44
C VAL A 142 4.83 19.43 10.12
N HIS A 143 5.99 18.79 9.94
CA HIS A 143 6.81 18.95 8.73
C HIS A 143 6.21 18.16 7.57
N PRO A 144 5.65 18.80 6.53
CA PRO A 144 4.91 18.11 5.47
C PRO A 144 5.82 17.17 4.66
N GLY A 145 7.11 17.52 4.50
CA GLY A 145 8.09 16.61 3.88
C GLY A 145 8.32 15.33 4.70
N ALA A 146 8.23 15.38 6.03
CA ALA A 146 8.40 14.18 6.86
C ALA A 146 7.18 13.26 6.75
N GLN A 147 5.98 13.86 6.64
CA GLN A 147 4.75 13.11 6.36
C GLN A 147 4.81 12.45 4.98
N CYS A 148 5.36 13.13 3.99
CA CYS A 148 5.58 12.54 2.66
C CYS A 148 6.54 11.34 2.71
N THR A 149 7.63 11.44 3.48
CA THR A 149 8.54 10.30 3.72
C THR A 149 7.79 9.13 4.34
N TRP A 150 7.01 9.36 5.40
CA TRP A 150 6.25 8.30 6.05
C TRP A 150 5.26 7.62 5.11
N VAL A 151 4.47 8.39 4.35
CA VAL A 151 3.53 7.81 3.37
C VAL A 151 4.28 6.97 2.33
N ALA A 152 5.38 7.48 1.78
CA ALA A 152 6.17 6.77 0.77
C ALA A 152 6.73 5.44 1.30
N GLU A 153 7.34 5.46 2.49
CA GLU A 153 7.88 4.25 3.13
C GLU A 153 6.80 3.20 3.37
N ARG A 154 5.67 3.59 3.97
CA ARG A 154 4.59 2.63 4.24
C ARG A 154 4.01 2.06 2.95
N ALA A 155 3.85 2.88 1.91
CA ALA A 155 3.32 2.43 0.63
C ALA A 155 4.25 1.43 -0.07
N GLU A 156 5.57 1.63 0.03
CA GLU A 156 6.57 0.71 -0.49
C GLU A 156 6.63 -0.60 0.30
N GLU A 157 6.58 -0.54 1.63
CA GLU A 157 6.45 -1.73 2.49
C GLU A 157 5.22 -2.57 2.07
N LEU A 158 4.06 -1.93 1.90
CA LEU A 158 2.86 -2.61 1.41
C LEU A 158 3.06 -3.22 0.02
N ALA A 159 3.68 -2.49 -0.91
CA ALA A 159 3.94 -2.98 -2.27
C ALA A 159 4.85 -4.21 -2.28
N VAL A 160 5.88 -4.23 -1.43
CA VAL A 160 6.78 -5.38 -1.26
C VAL A 160 6.02 -6.58 -0.72
N GLU A 161 5.22 -6.41 0.33
CA GLU A 161 4.46 -7.51 0.91
C GLU A 161 3.43 -8.08 -0.07
N LEU A 162 2.71 -7.22 -0.80
CA LEU A 162 1.75 -7.61 -1.82
C LEU A 162 2.41 -8.42 -2.94
N ALA A 163 3.53 -7.93 -3.48
CA ALA A 163 4.27 -8.64 -4.51
C ALA A 163 4.81 -9.98 -4.01
N SER A 164 5.40 -9.99 -2.82
CA SER A 164 6.02 -11.18 -2.23
C SER A 164 4.99 -12.27 -1.97
N VAL A 165 3.86 -11.97 -1.33
CA VAL A 165 2.83 -12.98 -1.06
C VAL A 165 2.19 -13.50 -2.34
N THR A 166 2.04 -12.64 -3.36
CA THR A 166 1.49 -13.05 -4.66
C THR A 166 2.44 -14.00 -5.39
N LEU A 167 3.73 -13.66 -5.47
CA LEU A 167 4.73 -14.50 -6.11
C LEU A 167 4.93 -15.82 -5.35
N ARG A 168 4.82 -15.83 -4.02
CA ARG A 168 4.84 -17.08 -3.24
C ARG A 168 3.69 -18.01 -3.64
N LYS A 169 2.47 -17.51 -3.80
CA LYS A 169 1.33 -18.31 -4.26
C LYS A 169 1.56 -18.88 -5.66
N GLU A 170 2.05 -18.06 -6.58
CA GLU A 170 2.40 -18.50 -7.95
C GLU A 170 3.48 -19.60 -7.93
N ASN A 171 4.53 -19.43 -7.12
CA ASN A 171 5.57 -20.45 -6.98
C ASN A 171 5.04 -21.77 -6.38
N LEU A 172 4.10 -21.72 -5.45
CA LEU A 172 3.45 -22.92 -4.91
C LEU A 172 2.58 -23.65 -5.94
N LEU A 173 2.03 -22.93 -6.92
CA LEU A 173 1.28 -23.52 -8.04
C LEU A 173 2.22 -24.17 -9.06
N LEU A 174 3.41 -23.60 -9.28
CA LEU A 174 4.41 -24.11 -10.23
C LEU A 174 5.18 -25.32 -9.69
N THR A 175 5.38 -25.43 -8.39
CA THR A 175 6.21 -26.48 -7.76
C THR A 175 5.43 -27.72 -7.35
N GLN A 176 4.17 -27.87 -7.79
CA GLN A 176 3.38 -29.05 -7.44
C GLN A 176 3.90 -30.30 -8.14
N PRO A 177 4.10 -31.42 -7.42
CA PRO A 177 4.37 -32.70 -8.06
C PRO A 177 3.13 -33.13 -8.86
N HIS A 178 3.32 -33.42 -10.14
CA HIS A 178 2.31 -34.02 -11.02
C HIS A 178 1.91 -35.42 -10.57
#